data_AF-A0A1Q4VI64-F1
#
_entry.id   AF-A0A1Q4VI64-F1
#
_cell.length_a   1.000
_cell.length_b   1.000
_cell.length_c   1.000
_cell.angle_alpha   90.00
_cell.angle_beta   90.00
_cell.angle_gamma   90.00
#
_symmetry.space_group_name_H-M   'P 1'
#
loop_
_entity.id
_entity.type
_entity.pdbx_description
1 polymer ?
#
loop_
_entity_poly.entity_id
_entity_poly.type
_entity_poly.pdbx_seq_one_letter_code
_entity_poly.pdbx_strand_id
1 'polypeptide(L)'
;MANIEVPGPEADWETAPEYHGGKRNPAFQESTWEVATGAYRVVAGLQPRLEPLAARLRLTVERTWEDLGYVHVAMFRIDRLHFALSQFEGGSPLYTAVWLDRSTIDIEAALDVLLRVLGIGREALAFVGTSDTGFQNLNGWTSQ
;
A
#
# COMPACT_ATOMS: atom_id res chain seq x y z
N MET A 1 25.05 10.72 -34.55
CA MET A 1 24.33 9.47 -34.25
C MET A 1 22.97 9.58 -34.93
N ALA A 2 22.54 8.56 -35.68
CA ALA A 2 21.21 8.55 -36.27
C ALA A 2 20.16 8.32 -35.18
N ASN A 3 19.08 9.11 -35.18
CA ASN A 3 17.98 8.97 -34.23
C ASN A 3 17.16 7.73 -34.61
N ILE A 4 16.89 6.84 -33.66
CA ILE A 4 16.00 5.69 -33.88
C ILE A 4 14.57 6.18 -33.63
N GLU A 5 13.73 6.16 -34.66
CA GLU A 5 12.31 6.51 -34.52
C GLU A 5 11.49 5.31 -34.03
N VAL A 6 10.64 5.55 -33.03
CA VAL A 6 9.72 4.55 -32.47
C VAL A 6 8.33 4.82 -33.06
N PRO A 7 7.67 3.81 -33.67
CA PRO A 7 6.30 3.99 -34.19
C PRO A 7 5.32 4.29 -33.04
N GLY A 8 4.28 5.07 -33.36
CA GLY A 8 3.16 5.28 -32.42
C GLY A 8 2.35 4.00 -32.22
N PRO A 9 1.47 3.96 -31.19
CA PRO A 9 0.63 2.80 -30.92
C PRO A 9 -0.39 2.57 -32.04
N GLU A 10 -0.76 1.32 -32.24
CA GLU A 10 -1.84 0.90 -33.11
C GLU A 10 -3.15 1.52 -32.61
N ALA A 11 -3.94 2.07 -33.53
CA ALA A 11 -5.12 2.88 -33.21
C ALA A 11 -6.23 2.12 -32.48
N ASP A 12 -6.12 0.80 -32.42
CA ASP A 12 -7.09 -0.09 -31.84
C ASP A 12 -6.64 -0.73 -30.52
N TRP A 13 -5.43 -0.41 -30.06
CA TRP A 13 -4.96 -0.83 -28.74
C TRP A 13 -5.72 -0.10 -27.64
N GLU A 14 -6.15 -0.87 -26.65
CA GLU A 14 -6.70 -0.34 -25.40
C GLU A 14 -5.61 0.34 -24.53
N THR A 15 -6.04 1.10 -23.53
CA THR A 15 -5.17 1.67 -22.51
C THR A 15 -4.51 0.54 -21.71
N ALA A 16 -3.18 0.61 -21.50
CA ALA A 16 -2.43 -0.47 -20.85
C ALA A 16 -2.88 -0.88 -19.42
N PRO A 17 -3.40 0.04 -18.57
CA PRO A 17 -3.87 -0.34 -17.23
C PRO A 17 -5.34 -0.78 -17.18
N GLU A 18 -6.07 -0.81 -18.29
CA GLU A 18 -7.49 -1.19 -18.31
C GLU A 18 -7.74 -2.31 -19.32
N TYR A 19 -8.36 -3.40 -18.90
CA TYR A 19 -8.84 -4.44 -19.81
C TYR A 19 -10.31 -4.21 -20.14
N HIS A 20 -10.61 -3.81 -21.38
CA HIS A 20 -11.99 -3.54 -21.84
C HIS A 20 -12.54 -4.64 -22.75
N GLY A 21 -11.85 -5.77 -22.87
CA GLY A 21 -12.34 -6.97 -23.56
C GLY A 21 -12.30 -6.91 -25.10
N GLY A 22 -11.66 -5.90 -25.68
CA GLY A 22 -11.47 -5.71 -27.11
C GLY A 22 -10.07 -6.08 -27.60
N LYS A 23 -9.45 -5.19 -28.40
CA LYS A 23 -8.12 -5.42 -28.99
C LYS A 23 -7.03 -5.07 -27.98
N ARG A 24 -6.52 -6.13 -27.37
CA ARG A 24 -5.56 -6.10 -26.27
C ARG A 24 -4.26 -5.41 -26.68
N ASN A 25 -3.94 -4.34 -25.95
CA ASN A 25 -2.59 -3.82 -25.90
C ASN A 25 -1.63 -4.94 -25.47
N PRO A 26 -0.50 -5.19 -26.16
CA PRO A 26 0.42 -6.26 -25.80
C PRO A 26 1.02 -6.09 -24.39
N ALA A 27 1.02 -4.86 -23.85
CA ALA A 27 1.43 -4.58 -22.49
C ALA A 27 0.21 -4.45 -21.55
N PHE A 28 0.36 -5.02 -20.36
CA PHE A 28 -0.48 -4.70 -19.20
C PHE A 28 0.36 -3.86 -18.25
N GLN A 29 -0.11 -2.66 -17.89
CA GLN A 29 0.65 -1.74 -17.06
C GLN A 29 0.21 -1.85 -15.60
N GLU A 30 1.11 -2.40 -14.79
CA GLU A 30 1.01 -2.40 -13.34
C GLU A 30 1.60 -1.10 -12.77
N SER A 31 1.10 -0.66 -11.61
CA SER A 31 1.75 0.42 -10.87
C SER A 31 2.97 -0.09 -10.11
N THR A 32 3.93 0.79 -9.80
CA THR A 32 5.09 0.40 -8.98
C THR A 32 4.67 -0.13 -7.60
N TRP A 33 3.58 0.41 -7.05
CA TRP A 33 3.03 -0.07 -5.79
C TRP A 33 2.45 -1.47 -5.91
N GLU A 34 1.65 -1.73 -6.93
CA GLU A 34 1.04 -3.04 -7.19
C GLU A 34 2.11 -4.14 -7.27
N VAL A 35 3.18 -3.90 -8.04
CA VAL A 35 4.34 -4.80 -8.09
C VAL A 35 5.01 -4.94 -6.72
N ALA A 36 5.17 -3.85 -5.97
CA ALA A 36 5.81 -3.87 -4.66
C ALA A 36 5.01 -4.65 -3.61
N THR A 37 3.68 -4.62 -3.64
CA THR A 37 2.84 -5.31 -2.64
C THR A 37 3.12 -6.81 -2.55
N GLY A 38 3.64 -7.44 -3.60
CA GLY A 38 4.08 -8.83 -3.59
C GLY A 38 5.13 -9.14 -2.51
N ALA A 39 5.99 -8.17 -2.16
CA ALA A 39 7.01 -8.32 -1.11
C ALA A 39 6.48 -8.00 0.30
N TYR A 40 5.29 -7.41 0.42
CA TYR A 40 4.74 -6.94 1.68
C TYR A 40 3.46 -7.70 2.06
N ARG A 41 3.09 -7.64 3.34
CA ARG A 41 1.80 -8.10 3.84
C ARG A 41 1.21 -7.06 4.79
N VAL A 42 -0.10 -6.92 4.76
CA VAL A 42 -0.82 -6.10 5.76
C VAL A 42 -0.69 -6.78 7.12
N VAL A 43 -0.24 -6.03 8.12
CA VAL A 43 -0.06 -6.51 9.50
C VAL A 43 -0.89 -5.73 10.52
N ALA A 44 -1.43 -4.57 10.15
CA ALA A 44 -2.31 -3.81 11.01
C ALA A 44 -3.10 -2.74 10.23
N GLY A 45 -4.11 -2.17 10.87
CA GLY A 45 -4.76 -0.94 10.46
C GLY A 45 -4.63 0.11 11.55
N LEU A 46 -4.18 1.31 11.20
CA LEU A 46 -4.13 2.47 12.08
C LEU A 46 -5.39 3.32 11.89
N GLN A 47 -5.99 3.78 13.00
CA GLN A 47 -7.11 4.72 12.99
C GLN A 47 -6.74 6.11 12.46
N PRO A 48 -5.55 6.69 12.77
CA PRO A 48 -5.14 7.95 12.16
C PRO A 48 -5.02 7.85 10.63
N ARG A 49 -5.33 8.96 9.95
CA ARG A 49 -5.14 9.09 8.49
C ARG A 49 -3.66 9.07 8.11
N LEU A 50 -3.39 8.79 6.84
CA LEU A 50 -2.03 8.65 6.32
C LEU A 50 -1.24 9.96 6.42
N GLU A 51 -1.86 11.11 6.15
CA GLU A 51 -1.12 12.38 6.03
C GLU A 51 -0.49 12.83 7.35
N PRO A 52 -1.17 12.80 8.52
CA PRO A 52 -0.52 13.07 9.80
C PRO A 52 0.61 12.09 10.13
N LEU A 53 0.47 10.81 9.81
CA LEU A 53 1.48 9.77 10.03
C LEU A 53 2.72 10.02 9.17
N ALA A 54 2.51 10.31 7.88
CA ALA A 54 3.56 10.66 6.93
C ALA A 54 4.27 11.96 7.34
N ALA A 55 3.52 13.00 7.72
CA ALA A 55 4.08 14.27 8.18
C ALA A 55 4.97 14.11 9.42
N ARG A 56 4.55 13.27 10.40
CA ARG A 56 5.32 12.97 11.61
C ARG A 56 6.72 12.43 11.31
N LEU A 57 6.83 11.62 10.26
CA LEU A 57 8.07 10.99 9.79
C LEU A 57 8.71 11.71 8.59
N ARG A 58 8.13 12.83 8.15
CA ARG A 58 8.54 13.61 6.96
C ARG A 58 8.63 12.75 5.69
N LEU A 59 7.67 11.85 5.51
CA LEU A 59 7.60 10.97 4.35
C LEU A 59 6.94 11.69 3.17
N THR A 60 7.41 11.38 1.96
CA THR A 60 6.70 11.71 0.73
C THR A 60 5.59 10.68 0.53
N VAL A 61 4.37 11.16 0.29
CA VAL A 61 3.23 10.32 -0.05
C VAL A 61 3.08 10.32 -1.57
N GLU A 62 3.11 9.14 -2.16
CA GLU A 62 2.89 8.90 -3.58
C GLU A 62 1.42 8.60 -3.83
N ARG A 63 0.86 9.20 -4.87
CA ARG A 63 -0.47 8.83 -5.38
C ARG A 63 -0.29 7.86 -6.53
N THR A 64 -0.79 6.65 -6.38
CA THR A 64 -0.66 5.55 -7.34
C THR A 64 -2.01 4.83 -7.49
N TRP A 65 -2.04 3.67 -8.15
CA TRP A 65 -3.24 2.85 -8.33
C TRP A 65 -2.92 1.37 -8.12
N GLU A 66 -3.96 0.60 -7.87
CA GLU A 66 -3.99 -0.85 -7.95
C GLU A 66 -5.37 -1.27 -8.49
N ASP A 67 -5.63 -2.57 -8.66
CA ASP A 67 -6.91 -3.11 -9.15
C ASP A 67 -8.17 -2.45 -8.54
N LEU A 68 -8.13 -2.07 -7.26
CA LEU A 68 -9.27 -1.50 -6.53
C LEU A 68 -9.43 0.03 -6.69
N GLY A 69 -8.48 0.69 -7.37
CA GLY A 69 -8.52 2.13 -7.65
C GLY A 69 -7.28 2.88 -7.17
N TYR A 70 -7.43 4.19 -6.99
CA TYR A 70 -6.32 5.04 -6.55
C TYR A 70 -6.01 4.85 -5.06
N VAL A 71 -4.71 4.84 -4.75
CA VAL A 71 -4.20 4.63 -3.41
C VAL A 71 -3.06 5.62 -3.13
N HIS A 72 -3.05 6.17 -1.93
CA HIS A 72 -1.95 6.93 -1.40
C HIS A 72 -1.03 6.02 -0.61
N VAL A 73 0.27 6.07 -0.87
CA VAL A 73 1.25 5.17 -0.28
C VAL A 73 2.50 5.93 0.17
N ALA A 74 3.06 5.54 1.29
CA ALA A 74 4.42 5.91 1.69
C ALA A 74 5.20 4.66 2.09
N MET A 75 6.27 4.33 1.37
CA MET A 75 7.19 3.22 1.67
C MET A 75 8.44 3.76 2.38
N PHE A 76 8.89 3.11 3.44
CA PHE A 76 10.00 3.60 4.26
C PHE A 76 10.64 2.47 5.09
N ARG A 77 11.70 2.81 5.82
CA ARG A 77 12.41 1.89 6.70
C ARG A 77 12.65 2.48 8.09
N ILE A 78 12.58 1.63 9.11
CA ILE A 78 12.97 1.94 10.50
C ILE A 78 13.80 0.77 10.99
N ASP A 79 15.02 1.00 11.50
CA ASP A 79 15.87 -0.07 12.08
C ASP A 79 16.00 -1.34 11.20
N ARG A 80 16.12 -1.16 9.87
CA ARG A 80 16.18 -2.21 8.82
C ARG A 80 14.86 -2.94 8.53
N LEU A 81 13.79 -2.64 9.25
CA LEU A 81 12.45 -3.11 8.94
C LEU A 81 11.87 -2.23 7.83
N HIS A 82 11.27 -2.88 6.83
CA HIS A 82 10.66 -2.23 5.68
C HIS A 82 9.14 -2.16 5.89
N PHE A 83 8.61 -0.94 5.86
CA PHE A 83 7.19 -0.65 6.03
C PHE A 83 6.62 0.03 4.80
N ALA A 84 5.31 -0.12 4.62
CA ALA A 84 4.54 0.84 3.85
C ALA A 84 3.27 1.22 4.63
N LEU A 85 2.84 2.45 4.46
CA LEU A 85 1.52 2.92 4.89
C LEU A 85 0.69 3.21 3.65
N SER A 86 -0.52 2.68 3.58
CA SER A 86 -1.42 2.96 2.46
C SER A 86 -2.83 3.35 2.88
N GLN A 87 -3.49 4.13 2.04
CA GLN A 87 -4.90 4.51 2.19
C GLN A 87 -5.53 4.71 0.81
N PHE A 88 -6.67 4.04 0.55
CA PHE A 88 -7.42 4.20 -0.70
C PHE A 88 -8.12 5.56 -0.79
N GLU A 89 -8.21 6.09 -1.99
CA GLU A 89 -9.09 7.23 -2.27
C GLU A 89 -10.55 6.79 -2.22
N GLY A 90 -11.37 7.48 -1.42
CA GLY A 90 -12.82 7.25 -1.37
C GLY A 90 -13.29 5.98 -0.63
N GLY A 91 -12.37 5.15 -0.11
CA GLY A 91 -12.70 3.91 0.58
C GLY A 91 -13.10 4.09 2.05
N SER A 92 -14.16 3.39 2.46
CA SER A 92 -14.44 3.04 3.85
C SER A 92 -14.07 1.56 4.06
N PRO A 93 -13.40 1.17 5.15
CA PRO A 93 -13.14 1.99 6.33
C PRO A 93 -11.89 2.89 6.22
N LEU A 94 -11.93 4.02 6.93
CA LEU A 94 -10.92 5.11 6.93
C LEU A 94 -9.63 4.76 7.69
N TYR A 95 -9.15 3.52 7.62
CA TYR A 95 -7.92 3.13 8.27
C TYR A 95 -6.73 3.36 7.35
N THR A 96 -5.55 3.61 7.93
CA THR A 96 -4.28 3.53 7.21
C THR A 96 -3.75 2.11 7.37
N ALA A 97 -3.63 1.37 6.28
CA ALA A 97 -3.09 0.02 6.31
C ALA A 97 -1.58 0.08 6.57
N VAL A 98 -1.12 -0.76 7.50
CA VAL A 98 0.30 -0.96 7.79
C VAL A 98 0.74 -2.23 7.10
N TRP A 99 1.69 -2.05 6.20
CA TRP A 99 2.34 -3.13 5.47
C TRP A 99 3.74 -3.35 6.03
N LEU A 100 4.11 -4.61 6.15
CA LEU A 100 5.43 -5.04 6.60
C LEU A 100 6.00 -6.03 5.58
N ASP A 101 7.30 -5.92 5.34
CA ASP A 101 8.01 -6.88 4.50
C ASP A 101 7.79 -8.31 4.98
N ARG A 102 7.45 -9.20 4.03
CA ARG A 102 7.06 -10.59 4.31
C ARG A 102 8.15 -11.42 4.97
N SER A 103 9.43 -11.06 4.81
CA SER A 103 10.54 -11.77 5.46
C SER A 103 10.62 -11.51 6.96
N THR A 104 9.95 -10.46 7.45
CA THR A 104 9.93 -10.14 8.89
C THR A 104 9.13 -11.21 9.64
N ILE A 105 9.72 -11.82 10.67
CA ILE A 105 9.05 -12.88 11.45
C ILE A 105 8.29 -12.29 12.63
N ASP A 106 8.94 -11.40 13.40
CA ASP A 106 8.37 -10.81 14.60
C ASP A 106 7.55 -9.54 14.27
N ILE A 107 6.28 -9.75 13.97
CA ILE A 107 5.33 -8.68 13.60
C ILE A 107 5.08 -7.74 14.78
N GLU A 108 4.91 -8.29 15.98
CA GLU A 108 4.61 -7.52 17.19
C GLU A 108 5.74 -6.56 17.53
N ALA A 109 6.99 -7.04 17.53
CA ALA A 109 8.15 -6.18 17.74
C ALA A 109 8.27 -5.11 16.65
N ALA A 110 7.99 -5.45 15.39
CA ALA A 110 8.00 -4.48 14.30
C ALA A 110 6.92 -3.40 14.47
N LEU A 111 5.70 -3.79 14.86
CA LEU A 111 4.63 -2.84 15.14
C LEU A 111 4.97 -1.93 16.33
N ASP A 112 5.57 -2.46 17.40
CA ASP A 112 6.00 -1.64 18.54
C ASP A 112 7.07 -0.61 18.13
N VAL A 113 8.01 -1.00 17.25
CA VAL A 113 8.99 -0.06 16.68
C VAL A 113 8.29 1.06 15.90
N LEU A 114 7.33 0.72 15.04
CA LEU A 114 6.57 1.69 14.25
C LEU A 114 5.77 2.66 15.15
N LEU A 115 4.98 2.13 16.08
CA LEU A 115 4.15 2.92 16.98
C LEU A 115 5.00 3.87 17.83
N ARG A 116 6.14 3.38 18.34
CA ARG A 116 7.10 4.19 19.10
C ARG A 116 7.63 5.38 18.30
N VAL A 117 8.03 5.19 17.03
CA VAL A 117 8.55 6.32 16.23
C VAL A 117 7.46 7.31 15.81
N LEU A 118 6.24 6.81 15.60
CA LEU A 118 5.06 7.64 15.36
C LEU A 118 4.68 8.44 16.63
N GLY A 119 5.04 7.93 17.81
CA GLY A 119 4.71 8.55 19.10
C GLY A 119 3.26 8.33 19.51
N ILE A 120 2.68 7.20 19.10
CA ILE A 120 1.30 6.78 19.41
C ILE A 120 1.32 5.41 20.08
N GLY A 121 0.28 5.10 20.88
CA GLY A 121 0.15 3.81 21.53
C GLY A 121 -0.66 2.80 20.70
N ARG A 122 -0.77 1.58 21.24
CA ARG A 122 -1.51 0.46 20.62
C ARG A 122 -3.01 0.73 20.49
N GLU A 123 -3.56 1.64 21.28
CA GLU A 123 -4.95 2.11 21.16
C GLU A 123 -5.27 2.72 19.80
N ALA A 124 -4.27 3.18 19.04
CA ALA A 124 -4.45 3.69 17.68
C ALA A 124 -4.67 2.58 16.63
N LEU A 125 -4.54 1.31 17.00
CA LEU A 125 -4.77 0.18 16.11
C LEU A 125 -6.27 -0.12 16.01
N ALA A 126 -6.80 -0.15 14.78
CA ALA A 126 -8.14 -0.64 14.49
C ALA A 126 -8.18 -2.18 14.47
N PHE A 127 -7.13 -2.79 13.94
CA PHE A 127 -6.94 -4.24 13.89
C PHE A 127 -5.44 -4.59 13.79
N VAL A 128 -5.11 -5.85 14.07
CA VAL A 128 -3.79 -6.45 13.85
C VAL A 128 -3.96 -7.73 13.03
N GLY A 129 -3.06 -8.00 12.10
CA GLY A 129 -3.02 -9.24 11.35
C GLY A 129 -2.51 -10.38 12.22
N THR A 130 -3.24 -11.48 12.31
CA THR A 130 -2.82 -12.67 13.06
C THR A 130 -2.68 -13.85 12.11
N SER A 131 -1.73 -14.74 12.39
CA SER A 131 -1.55 -16.00 11.65
C SER A 131 -2.77 -16.93 11.75
N ASP A 132 -3.58 -16.76 12.79
CA ASP A 132 -4.61 -17.72 13.19
C ASP A 132 -6.01 -17.31 12.71
N THR A 133 -6.30 -16.00 12.60
CA THR A 133 -7.63 -15.48 12.19
C THR A 133 -7.57 -14.58 10.96
N GLY A 134 -6.40 -14.37 10.37
CA GLY A 134 -6.17 -13.37 9.31
C GLY A 134 -6.06 -11.96 9.90
N PHE A 135 -7.10 -11.50 10.62
CA PHE A 135 -7.11 -10.23 11.35
C PHE A 135 -7.85 -10.36 12.69
N GLN A 136 -7.33 -9.70 13.73
CA GLN A 136 -7.97 -9.51 15.02
C GLN A 136 -8.41 -8.05 15.16
N ASN A 137 -9.70 -7.83 15.38
CA ASN A 137 -10.26 -6.51 15.66
C ASN A 137 -9.84 -6.04 17.06
N LEU A 138 -9.38 -4.79 17.15
CA LEU A 138 -9.04 -4.15 18.41
C LEU A 138 -9.98 -2.98 18.71
N ASN A 139 -10.28 -2.12 17.73
CA ASN A 139 -11.08 -0.91 17.92
C ASN A 139 -11.89 -0.51 16.66
N GLY A 140 -12.84 -1.36 16.26
CA GLY A 140 -13.92 -0.96 15.32
C GLY A 140 -13.78 -1.48 13.88
N TRP A 141 -12.94 -2.48 13.64
CA TRP A 141 -12.91 -3.15 12.33
C TRP A 141 -14.21 -3.94 12.07
N THR A 142 -15.10 -3.41 11.24
CA THR A 142 -16.21 -4.19 10.66
C THR A 142 -15.73 -4.82 9.35
N SER A 143 -15.60 -6.15 9.32
CA SER A 143 -15.54 -6.87 8.05
C SER A 143 -16.84 -6.61 7.30
N GLN A 144 -16.77 -6.03 6.10
CA GLN A 144 -17.88 -6.10 5.16
C GLN A 144 -17.94 -7.49 4.56
#